data_AF-A0A937TCZ3-F1
#
_entry.id   AF-A0A937TCZ3-F1
#
_cell.length_a   1.000
_cell.length_b   1.000
_cell.length_c   1.000
_cell.angle_alpha   90.00
_cell.angle_beta   90.00
_cell.angle_gamma   90.00
#
_symmetry.space_group_name_H-M   'P 1'
#
loop_
_entity.id
_entity.type
_entity.pdbx_description
1 polymer ?
#
loop_
_entity_poly.entity_id
_entity_poly.type
_entity_poly.pdbx_seq_one_letter_code
_entity_poly.pdbx_strand_id
1 'polypeptide(L)'
;MKTRRLISLTALFSFVLLLLTGVVLYIVPHGRIAYWSDWHWLGLSKTQWGDLHISSGVLFVIVGIWHICLNWDAILRYLQGRRTGWRAPSVELVTALLLTGVLCVGTYMEWPPFSWTVALSEHIKDMGAEKHGEPPYGHAERSSLEVLARRMRLDPSAVLQSLEKAGIVFQDETSTLGAIARENGTTPNAIYTIILAEQSTRSEMKSPQGGRSGRGEGKGRNR
;
A
#
# COMPACT_ATOMS: atom_id res chain seq x y z
N MET A 1 14.20 -41.89 8.22
CA MET A 1 14.93 -41.12 7.17
C MET A 1 14.07 -40.16 6.31
N LYS A 2 12.76 -39.96 6.58
CA LYS A 2 11.92 -39.06 5.75
C LYS A 2 11.72 -37.64 6.33
N THR A 3 11.81 -37.46 7.65
CA THR A 3 11.47 -36.19 8.32
C THR A 3 12.49 -35.07 8.06
N ARG A 4 13.80 -35.35 8.12
CA ARG A 4 14.84 -34.33 7.83
C ARG A 4 14.70 -33.76 6.42
N ARG A 5 14.56 -34.63 5.42
CA ARG A 5 14.38 -34.24 4.01
C ARG A 5 13.10 -33.43 3.80
N LEU A 6 11.99 -33.85 4.41
CA LEU A 6 10.72 -33.13 4.35
C LEU A 6 10.87 -31.71 4.92
N ILE A 7 11.39 -31.59 6.14
CA ILE A 7 11.58 -30.30 6.82
C ILE A 7 12.49 -29.37 6.03
N SER A 8 13.62 -29.86 5.51
CA SER A 8 14.51 -29.04 4.67
C SER A 8 13.87 -28.61 3.36
N LEU A 9 13.10 -29.47 2.68
CA LEU A 9 12.39 -29.09 1.46
C LEU A 9 11.27 -28.09 1.75
N THR A 10 10.50 -28.28 2.83
CA THR A 10 9.47 -27.32 3.23
C THR A 10 10.08 -25.98 3.59
N ALA A 11 11.22 -25.94 4.29
CA ALA A 11 11.95 -24.70 4.58
C ALA A 11 12.39 -24.00 3.30
N LEU A 12 12.92 -24.74 2.32
CA LEU A 12 13.33 -24.20 1.02
C LEU A 12 12.15 -23.58 0.26
N PHE A 13 11.04 -24.31 0.12
CA PHE A 13 9.89 -23.81 -0.64
C PHE A 13 9.19 -22.65 0.05
N SER A 14 9.06 -22.68 1.38
CA SER A 14 8.52 -21.53 2.15
C SER A 14 9.44 -20.31 2.07
N PHE A 15 10.76 -20.49 2.05
CA PHE A 15 11.72 -19.41 1.79
C PHE A 15 11.56 -18.80 0.39
N VAL A 16 11.44 -19.62 -0.66
CA VAL A 16 11.20 -19.14 -2.03
C VAL A 16 9.89 -18.33 -2.11
N LEU A 17 8.83 -18.81 -1.45
CA LEU A 17 7.56 -18.10 -1.39
C LEU A 17 7.67 -16.77 -0.63
N LEU A 18 8.43 -16.73 0.47
CA LEU A 18 8.74 -15.51 1.22
C LEU A 18 9.50 -14.48 0.38
N LEU A 19 10.48 -14.93 -0.42
CA LEU A 19 11.21 -14.05 -1.34
C LEU A 19 10.27 -13.45 -2.38
N LEU A 20 9.45 -14.29 -3.03
CA LEU A 20 8.50 -13.84 -4.04
C LEU A 20 7.53 -12.82 -3.46
N THR A 21 6.88 -13.16 -2.35
CA THR A 21 5.93 -12.27 -1.69
C THR A 21 6.61 -11.02 -1.14
N GLY A 22 7.84 -11.10 -0.66
CA GLY A 22 8.65 -9.97 -0.23
C GLY A 22 8.94 -8.99 -1.37
N VAL A 23 9.28 -9.49 -2.57
CA VAL A 23 9.46 -8.65 -3.77
C VAL A 23 8.16 -7.95 -4.15
N VAL A 24 7.02 -8.65 -4.10
CA VAL A 24 5.71 -8.03 -4.38
C VAL A 24 5.39 -6.94 -3.35
N LEU A 25 5.63 -7.20 -2.06
CA LEU A 25 5.41 -6.22 -0.99
C LEU A 25 6.39 -5.05 -1.02
N TYR A 26 7.55 -5.23 -1.65
CA TYR A 26 8.53 -4.18 -1.89
C TYR A 26 8.04 -3.18 -2.95
N ILE A 27 7.30 -3.63 -3.97
CA ILE A 27 6.80 -2.79 -5.08
C ILE A 27 5.34 -2.32 -4.93
N VAL A 28 4.52 -3.03 -4.14
CA VAL A 28 3.09 -2.70 -4.01
C VAL A 28 2.89 -1.30 -3.45
N PRO A 29 2.01 -0.45 -4.02
CA PRO A 29 1.77 0.91 -3.53
C PRO A 29 1.42 0.96 -2.04
N HIS A 30 1.57 2.13 -1.41
CA HIS A 30 1.14 2.32 -0.03
C HIS A 30 -0.31 1.88 0.16
N GLY A 31 -0.64 1.36 1.35
CA GLY A 31 -1.97 0.81 1.64
C GLY A 31 -3.10 1.75 1.27
N ARG A 32 -2.94 3.05 1.60
CA ARG A 32 -3.91 4.09 1.25
C ARG A 32 -4.23 4.12 -0.25
N ILE A 33 -3.22 4.05 -1.11
CA ILE A 33 -3.35 4.14 -2.58
C ILE A 33 -3.85 2.81 -3.13
N ALA A 34 -3.29 1.69 -2.64
CA ALA A 34 -3.65 0.36 -3.11
C ALA A 34 -5.12 0.05 -2.87
N TYR A 35 -5.68 0.44 -1.72
CA TYR A 35 -7.11 0.27 -1.46
C TYR A 35 -7.96 1.29 -2.24
N TRP A 36 -7.46 2.52 -2.40
CA TRP A 36 -8.15 3.57 -3.14
C TRP A 36 -8.30 3.30 -4.64
N SER A 37 -7.29 2.66 -5.22
CA SER A 37 -7.24 2.28 -6.63
C SER A 37 -7.68 0.85 -6.92
N ASP A 38 -8.10 0.11 -5.89
CA ASP A 38 -8.39 -1.32 -5.96
C ASP A 38 -7.26 -2.11 -6.66
N TRP A 39 -6.03 -1.90 -6.19
CA TRP A 39 -4.83 -2.47 -6.81
C TRP A 39 -4.82 -3.99 -6.70
N HIS A 40 -4.59 -4.64 -7.84
CA HIS A 40 -4.45 -6.08 -7.97
C HIS A 40 -3.21 -6.42 -8.82
N TRP A 41 -2.53 -7.50 -8.45
CA TRP A 41 -1.47 -8.10 -9.26
C TRP A 41 -1.58 -9.61 -9.24
N LEU A 42 -1.54 -10.23 -10.43
CA LEU A 42 -1.85 -11.64 -10.65
C LEU A 42 -3.19 -12.08 -10.02
N GLY A 43 -4.20 -11.22 -10.06
CA GLY A 43 -5.53 -11.50 -9.50
C GLY A 43 -5.62 -11.42 -7.97
N LEU A 44 -4.54 -11.06 -7.28
CA LEU A 44 -4.53 -10.89 -5.83
C LEU A 44 -4.42 -9.40 -5.46
N SER A 45 -5.23 -9.00 -4.48
CA SER A 45 -5.18 -7.67 -3.87
C SER A 45 -3.94 -7.50 -2.99
N LYS A 46 -3.62 -6.25 -2.62
CA LYS A 46 -2.56 -5.96 -1.65
C LYS A 46 -2.69 -6.78 -0.36
N THR A 47 -3.91 -6.88 0.18
CA THR A 47 -4.15 -7.61 1.44
C THR A 47 -3.82 -9.09 1.27
N GLN A 48 -4.28 -9.72 0.20
CA GLN A 48 -4.03 -11.14 -0.05
C GLN A 48 -2.53 -11.46 -0.24
N TRP A 49 -1.78 -10.57 -0.90
CA TRP A 49 -0.32 -10.68 -0.97
C TRP A 49 0.34 -10.58 0.41
N GLY A 50 -0.15 -9.68 1.27
CA GLY A 50 0.28 -9.56 2.66
C GLY A 50 -0.04 -10.82 3.49
N ASP A 51 -1.25 -11.34 3.37
CA ASP A 51 -1.72 -12.53 4.08
C ASP A 51 -0.89 -13.77 3.69
N LEU A 52 -0.56 -13.90 2.40
CA LEU A 52 0.31 -14.97 1.89
C LEU A 52 1.74 -14.85 2.44
N HIS A 53 2.28 -13.63 2.52
CA HIS A 53 3.60 -13.38 3.12
C HIS A 53 3.64 -13.75 4.61
N ILE A 54 2.63 -13.33 5.38
CA ILE A 54 2.53 -13.63 6.81
C ILE A 54 2.39 -15.14 7.03
N SER A 55 1.47 -15.78 6.31
CA SER A 55 1.20 -17.22 6.46
C SER A 55 2.42 -18.07 6.07
N SER A 56 3.10 -17.70 4.98
CA SER A 56 4.36 -18.37 4.58
C SER A 56 5.50 -18.11 5.57
N GLY A 57 5.56 -16.92 6.17
CA GLY A 57 6.49 -16.57 7.25
C GLY A 57 6.31 -17.43 8.49
N VAL A 58 5.06 -17.59 8.96
CA VAL A 58 4.74 -18.45 10.10
C VAL A 58 5.18 -19.89 9.82
N LEU A 59 4.87 -20.42 8.64
CA LEU A 59 5.32 -21.76 8.23
C LEU A 59 6.85 -21.87 8.23
N PHE A 60 7.55 -20.89 7.65
CA PHE A 60 9.01 -20.87 7.59
C PHE A 60 9.64 -20.83 8.99
N VAL A 61 9.08 -20.07 9.93
CA VAL A 61 9.57 -20.02 11.33
C VAL A 61 9.39 -21.38 12.01
N ILE A 62 8.21 -21.98 11.94
CA ILE A 62 7.93 -23.28 12.58
C ILE A 62 8.86 -24.36 12.04
N VAL A 63 8.96 -24.45 10.71
CA VAL A 63 9.81 -25.44 10.04
C VAL A 63 11.29 -25.12 10.24
N GLY A 64 11.66 -23.84 10.32
CA GLY A 64 13.02 -23.36 10.61
C GLY A 64 13.50 -23.76 12.00
N ILE A 65 12.64 -23.62 13.03
CA ILE A 65 12.94 -24.13 14.38
C ILE A 65 13.20 -25.64 14.31
N TRP A 66 12.33 -26.39 13.64
CA TRP A 66 12.50 -27.83 13.48
C TRP A 66 13.78 -28.17 12.72
N HIS A 67 14.12 -27.40 11.69
CA HIS A 67 15.33 -27.54 10.91
C HIS A 67 16.58 -27.31 11.76
N ILE A 68 16.58 -26.30 12.64
CA ILE A 68 17.66 -26.03 13.59
C ILE A 68 17.81 -27.19 14.57
N CYS A 69 16.73 -27.63 15.21
CA CYS A 69 16.76 -28.74 16.17
C CYS A 69 17.28 -30.05 15.55
N LEU A 70 16.83 -30.38 14.33
CA LEU A 70 17.27 -31.59 13.64
C LEU A 70 18.73 -31.54 13.16
N ASN A 71 19.29 -30.35 12.97
CA ASN A 71 20.65 -30.12 12.47
C ASN A 71 21.55 -29.42 13.49
N TRP A 72 21.24 -29.53 14.78
CA TRP A 72 21.91 -28.82 15.87
C TRP A 72 23.42 -29.06 15.90
N ASP A 73 23.85 -30.32 15.79
CA ASP A 73 25.28 -30.67 15.79
C ASP A 73 26.04 -30.04 14.61
N ALA A 74 25.40 -29.94 13.44
CA ALA A 74 26.00 -29.30 12.28
C ALA A 74 26.16 -27.80 12.50
N ILE A 75 25.14 -27.15 13.07
CA ILE A 75 25.18 -25.71 13.41
C ILE A 75 26.28 -25.42 14.43
N LEU A 76 26.39 -26.22 15.51
CA LEU A 76 27.45 -26.07 16.51
C LEU A 76 28.85 -26.16 15.90
N ARG A 77 29.06 -27.02 14.89
CA ARG A 77 30.34 -27.11 14.18
C ARG A 77 30.68 -25.85 13.38
N TYR A 78 29.68 -25.13 12.83
CA TYR A 78 29.91 -23.85 12.15
C TYR A 78 30.23 -22.70 13.13
N LEU A 79 29.70 -22.77 14.35
CA LEU A 79 29.97 -21.79 15.41
C LEU A 79 31.38 -21.95 16.01
N GLN A 80 31.92 -23.18 16.02
CA GLN A 80 33.22 -23.49 16.61
C GLN A 80 34.38 -23.21 15.63
N GLY A 81 35.42 -22.51 16.11
CA GLY A 81 36.64 -22.28 15.34
C GLY A 81 37.48 -23.56 15.15
N ARG A 82 38.22 -23.63 14.03
CA ARG A 82 39.13 -24.75 13.70
C ARG A 82 40.44 -24.78 14.51
N ARG A 83 40.72 -23.82 15.39
CA ARG A 83 42.01 -23.71 16.10
C ARG A 83 41.96 -24.36 17.49
N THR A 84 42.90 -25.27 17.70
CA THR A 84 43.21 -26.02 18.91
C THR A 84 43.32 -25.14 20.16
N GLY A 85 42.65 -25.54 21.25
CA GLY A 85 43.01 -25.14 22.62
C GLY A 85 42.01 -24.25 23.36
N TRP A 86 41.19 -23.45 22.67
CA TRP A 86 40.16 -22.62 23.31
C TRP A 86 38.91 -22.53 22.41
N ARG A 87 37.71 -22.49 23.00
CA ARG A 87 36.41 -22.31 22.31
C ARG A 87 36.27 -20.88 21.74
N ALA A 88 37.21 -20.43 20.93
CA ALA A 88 37.10 -19.16 20.23
C ALA A 88 36.04 -19.28 19.11
N PRO A 89 35.21 -18.24 18.88
CA PRO A 89 34.29 -18.20 17.76
C PRO A 89 35.06 -18.30 16.44
N SER A 90 34.45 -18.92 15.42
CA SER A 90 35.01 -18.94 14.07
C SER A 90 35.12 -17.51 13.52
N VAL A 91 36.14 -17.23 12.70
CA VAL A 91 36.31 -15.91 12.06
C VAL A 91 35.10 -15.63 11.16
N GLU A 92 34.57 -16.68 10.55
CA GLU A 92 33.37 -16.70 9.74
C GLU A 92 32.13 -16.25 10.55
N LEU A 93 31.96 -16.74 11.79
CA LEU A 93 30.88 -16.30 12.67
C LEU A 93 30.99 -14.82 13.02
N VAL A 94 32.18 -14.38 13.44
CA VAL A 94 32.42 -12.96 13.78
C VAL A 94 32.17 -12.07 12.56
N THR A 95 32.63 -12.49 11.39
CA THR A 95 32.43 -11.76 10.13
C THR A 95 30.94 -11.69 9.77
N ALA A 96 30.19 -12.79 9.86
CA ALA A 96 28.75 -12.81 9.59
C ALA A 96 27.97 -11.90 10.55
N LEU A 97 28.33 -11.91 11.84
CA LEU A 97 27.73 -11.03 12.85
C LEU A 97 28.05 -9.56 12.59
N LEU A 98 29.30 -9.23 12.24
CA LEU A 98 29.70 -7.87 11.92
C LEU A 98 28.99 -7.36 10.66
N LEU A 99 28.93 -8.15 9.59
CA LEU A 99 28.22 -7.78 8.36
C LEU A 99 26.73 -7.54 8.62
N THR A 100 26.09 -8.44 9.37
CA THR A 100 24.68 -8.28 9.75
C THR A 100 24.47 -7.08 10.67
N GLY A 101 25.36 -6.88 11.64
CA GLY A 101 25.31 -5.74 12.56
C GLY A 101 25.49 -4.41 11.84
N VAL A 102 26.45 -4.31 10.92
CA VAL A 102 26.67 -3.12 10.08
C VAL A 102 25.46 -2.84 9.20
N LEU A 103 24.87 -3.87 8.58
CA LEU A 103 23.62 -3.73 7.82
C LEU A 103 22.49 -3.18 8.69
N CYS A 104 22.27 -3.75 9.87
CA CYS A 104 21.21 -3.34 10.80
C CYS A 104 21.42 -1.89 11.29
N VAL A 105 22.62 -1.56 11.77
CA VAL A 105 22.97 -0.22 12.25
C VAL A 105 22.90 0.79 11.12
N GLY A 106 23.45 0.47 9.95
CA GLY A 106 23.42 1.35 8.79
C GLY A 106 22.00 1.62 8.29
N THR A 107 21.12 0.61 8.30
CA THR A 107 19.70 0.78 7.97
C THR A 107 18.98 1.64 9.01
N TYR A 108 19.21 1.37 10.30
CA TYR A 108 18.59 2.12 11.40
C TYR A 108 19.03 3.60 11.44
N MET A 109 20.28 3.87 11.12
CA MET A 109 20.84 5.22 11.04
C MET A 109 20.61 5.89 9.66
N GLU A 110 19.90 5.21 8.75
CA GLU A 110 19.59 5.69 7.39
C GLU A 110 20.85 6.04 6.55
N TRP A 111 21.99 5.39 6.83
CA TRP A 111 23.25 5.65 6.14
C TRP A 111 23.29 5.02 4.73
N PRO A 112 23.83 5.72 3.72
CA PRO A 112 24.18 5.09 2.44
C PRO A 112 25.22 3.98 2.61
N PRO A 113 25.17 2.89 1.82
CA PRO A 113 24.17 2.57 0.79
C PRO A 113 22.90 1.88 1.34
N PHE A 114 22.79 1.67 2.65
CA PHE A 114 21.70 0.90 3.26
C PHE A 114 20.34 1.59 3.12
N SER A 115 20.29 2.92 3.13
CA SER A 115 19.07 3.68 2.87
C SER A 115 18.60 3.64 1.41
N TRP A 116 19.48 3.31 0.44
CA TRP A 116 19.10 3.31 -0.98
C TRP A 116 18.00 2.30 -1.30
N THR A 117 18.03 1.12 -0.66
CA THR A 117 17.02 0.08 -0.88
C THR A 117 15.67 0.50 -0.30
N VAL A 118 15.65 1.23 0.81
CA VAL A 118 14.40 1.74 1.40
C VAL A 118 13.84 2.86 0.51
N ALA A 119 14.67 3.84 0.16
CA ALA A 119 14.30 4.96 -0.69
C ALA A 119 13.77 4.52 -2.07
N LEU A 120 14.37 3.48 -2.67
CA LEU A 120 13.87 2.93 -3.92
C LEU A 120 12.47 2.32 -3.77
N SER A 121 12.19 1.62 -2.66
CA SER A 121 10.85 1.09 -2.39
C SER A 121 9.83 2.20 -2.25
N GLU A 122 10.18 3.27 -1.52
CA GLU A 122 9.32 4.44 -1.34
C GLU A 122 9.03 5.13 -2.67
N HIS A 123 10.06 5.39 -3.47
CA HIS A 123 9.90 5.99 -4.79
C HIS A 123 8.97 5.17 -5.70
N ILE A 124 9.11 3.84 -5.71
CA ILE A 124 8.20 2.96 -6.46
C ILE A 124 6.76 3.07 -5.96
N LYS A 125 6.57 3.17 -4.65
CA LYS A 125 5.26 3.26 -4.01
C LYS A 125 4.60 4.62 -4.24
N ASP A 126 5.38 5.69 -4.28
CA ASP A 126 4.94 7.06 -4.52
C ASP A 126 4.50 7.30 -5.97
N MET A 127 5.14 6.65 -6.94
CA MET A 127 4.64 6.64 -8.33
C MET A 127 3.20 6.11 -8.43
N GLY A 128 2.81 5.22 -7.52
CA GLY A 128 1.42 4.78 -7.40
C GLY A 128 0.47 5.92 -7.01
N ALA A 129 0.92 6.84 -6.14
CA ALA A 129 0.13 7.98 -5.67
C ALA A 129 -0.11 8.97 -6.80
N GLU A 130 0.93 9.26 -7.57
CA GLU A 130 0.86 10.16 -8.73
C GLU A 130 -0.09 9.62 -9.80
N LYS A 131 -0.05 8.31 -10.05
CA LYS A 131 -0.89 7.67 -11.07
C LYS A 131 -2.35 7.56 -10.67
N HIS A 132 -2.62 7.23 -9.41
CA HIS A 132 -3.95 6.86 -8.95
C HIS A 132 -4.60 7.89 -8.04
N GLY A 133 -3.95 9.02 -7.79
CA GLY A 133 -4.41 10.03 -6.84
C GLY A 133 -4.42 9.55 -5.39
N GLU A 134 -4.62 10.50 -4.49
CA GLU A 134 -4.71 10.22 -3.07
C GLU A 134 -6.17 10.23 -2.59
N PRO A 135 -6.53 9.36 -1.65
CA PRO A 135 -7.82 9.46 -0.98
C PRO A 135 -7.91 10.79 -0.21
N PRO A 136 -9.10 11.40 -0.10
CA PRO A 136 -9.28 12.69 0.59
C PRO A 136 -8.92 12.64 2.08
N TYR A 137 -8.91 11.45 2.68
CA TYR A 137 -8.46 11.18 4.03
C TYR A 137 -8.17 9.67 4.20
N GLY A 138 -7.52 9.30 5.30
CA GLY A 138 -7.18 7.90 5.59
C GLY A 138 -8.41 6.97 5.60
N HIS A 139 -8.29 5.84 4.90
CA HIS A 139 -9.36 4.84 4.76
C HIS A 139 -10.68 5.37 4.17
N ALA A 140 -10.61 6.35 3.26
CA ALA A 140 -11.79 6.87 2.57
C ALA A 140 -12.60 5.76 1.87
N GLU A 141 -11.93 4.73 1.33
CA GLU A 141 -12.59 3.57 0.71
C GLU A 141 -13.53 2.81 1.65
N ARG A 142 -13.33 2.91 2.97
CA ARG A 142 -14.16 2.25 3.99
C ARG A 142 -15.27 3.16 4.52
N SER A 143 -15.31 4.42 4.08
CA SER A 143 -16.32 5.37 4.53
C SER A 143 -17.61 5.19 3.76
N SER A 144 -18.74 5.32 4.46
CA SER A 144 -20.05 5.45 3.84
C SER A 144 -20.17 6.75 3.06
N LEU A 145 -21.15 6.84 2.14
CA LEU A 145 -21.46 8.07 1.42
C LEU A 145 -21.83 9.21 2.40
N GLU A 146 -22.57 8.90 3.47
CA GLU A 146 -22.92 9.86 4.51
C GLU A 146 -21.66 10.42 5.22
N VAL A 147 -20.74 9.54 5.62
CA VAL A 147 -19.49 9.96 6.30
C VAL A 147 -18.60 10.75 5.36
N LEU A 148 -18.51 10.34 4.09
CA LEU A 148 -17.79 11.06 3.05
C LEU A 148 -18.36 12.48 2.89
N ALA A 149 -19.68 12.59 2.70
CA ALA A 149 -20.35 13.88 2.51
C ALA A 149 -20.11 14.80 3.71
N ARG A 150 -20.24 14.28 4.94
CA ARG A 150 -19.99 15.04 6.16
C ARG A 150 -18.54 15.52 6.28
N ARG A 151 -17.56 14.65 6.03
CA ARG A 151 -16.12 14.99 6.11
C ARG A 151 -15.71 16.00 5.04
N MET A 152 -16.26 15.85 3.84
CA MET A 152 -15.99 16.73 2.70
C MET A 152 -16.86 17.98 2.67
N ARG A 153 -17.79 18.13 3.63
CA ARG A 153 -18.77 19.22 3.68
C ARG A 153 -19.62 19.33 2.40
N LEU A 154 -19.98 18.18 1.83
CA LEU A 154 -20.86 18.06 0.68
C LEU A 154 -22.30 17.88 1.14
N ASP A 155 -23.24 18.31 0.30
CA ASP A 155 -24.67 18.03 0.48
C ASP A 155 -24.93 16.54 0.20
N PRO A 156 -25.38 15.75 1.20
CA PRO A 156 -25.61 14.31 1.04
C PRO A 156 -26.56 14.00 -0.11
N SER A 157 -27.62 14.80 -0.26
CA SER A 157 -28.60 14.60 -1.34
C SER A 157 -27.99 14.78 -2.73
N ALA A 158 -27.03 15.71 -2.85
CA ALA A 158 -26.31 15.97 -4.09
C ALA A 158 -25.31 14.85 -4.41
N VAL A 159 -24.68 14.25 -3.40
CA VAL A 159 -23.79 13.10 -3.57
C VAL A 159 -24.56 11.92 -4.16
N LEU A 160 -25.73 11.59 -3.59
CA LEU A 160 -26.59 10.50 -4.09
C LEU A 160 -27.03 10.75 -5.54
N GLN A 161 -27.51 11.96 -5.85
CA GLN A 161 -27.89 12.34 -7.21
C GLN A 161 -26.74 12.23 -8.21
N SER A 162 -25.51 12.54 -7.79
CA SER A 162 -24.32 12.43 -8.66
C SER A 162 -24.07 10.98 -9.06
N LEU A 163 -24.27 10.05 -8.12
CA LEU A 163 -24.10 8.61 -8.37
C LEU A 163 -25.24 8.04 -9.21
N GLU A 164 -26.49 8.41 -8.92
CA GLU A 164 -27.66 7.99 -9.70
C GLU A 164 -27.56 8.45 -11.15
N LYS A 165 -27.19 9.71 -11.38
CA LYS A 165 -27.00 10.28 -12.72
C LYS A 165 -25.89 9.57 -13.50
N ALA A 166 -24.85 9.11 -12.81
CA ALA A 166 -23.76 8.34 -13.39
C ALA A 166 -24.09 6.85 -13.58
N GLY A 167 -25.29 6.40 -13.20
CA GLY A 167 -25.71 5.01 -13.32
C GLY A 167 -24.99 4.08 -12.34
N ILE A 168 -24.47 4.61 -11.24
CA ILE A 168 -23.81 3.82 -10.20
C ILE A 168 -24.87 3.13 -9.33
N VAL A 169 -24.76 1.82 -9.20
CA VAL A 169 -25.62 0.98 -8.35
C VAL A 169 -25.14 1.07 -6.90
N PHE A 170 -26.01 1.41 -5.97
CA PHE A 170 -25.74 1.39 -4.53
C PHE A 170 -27.04 1.13 -3.77
N GLN A 171 -26.95 0.61 -2.54
CA GLN A 171 -28.14 0.29 -1.74
C GLN A 171 -28.68 1.53 -1.02
N ASP A 172 -27.82 2.19 -0.24
CA ASP A 172 -28.17 3.35 0.58
C ASP A 172 -26.93 4.21 0.92
N GLU A 173 -27.15 5.29 1.66
CA GLU A 173 -26.11 6.23 2.10
C GLU A 173 -25.12 5.64 3.12
N THR A 174 -25.43 4.47 3.70
CA THR A 174 -24.54 3.73 4.61
C THR A 174 -23.53 2.85 3.86
N SER A 175 -23.78 2.60 2.57
CA SER A 175 -22.90 1.85 1.69
C SER A 175 -21.53 2.52 1.57
N THR A 176 -20.47 1.73 1.72
CA THR A 176 -19.08 2.23 1.65
C THR A 176 -18.63 2.45 0.21
N LEU A 177 -17.74 3.42 -0.01
CA LEU A 177 -17.12 3.67 -1.32
C LEU A 177 -16.52 2.39 -1.94
N GLY A 178 -15.86 1.56 -1.13
CA GLY A 178 -15.28 0.29 -1.55
C GLY A 178 -16.31 -0.76 -1.92
N ALA A 179 -17.43 -0.85 -1.21
CA ALA A 179 -18.51 -1.77 -1.56
C ALA A 179 -19.18 -1.38 -2.88
N ILE A 180 -19.50 -0.08 -3.02
CA ILE A 180 -20.09 0.48 -4.24
C ILE A 180 -19.15 0.25 -5.43
N ALA A 181 -17.85 0.54 -5.26
CA ALA A 181 -16.86 0.33 -6.31
C ALA A 181 -16.84 -1.12 -6.81
N ARG A 182 -16.87 -2.10 -5.89
CA ARG A 182 -16.88 -3.54 -6.25
C ARG A 182 -18.14 -3.96 -6.98
N GLU A 183 -19.30 -3.52 -6.50
CA GLU A 183 -20.58 -3.84 -7.13
C GLU A 183 -20.68 -3.28 -8.56
N ASN A 184 -19.99 -2.16 -8.81
CA ASN A 184 -19.96 -1.50 -10.12
C ASN A 184 -18.71 -1.83 -10.96
N GLY A 185 -17.87 -2.79 -10.53
CA GLY A 185 -16.66 -3.16 -11.27
C GLY A 185 -15.68 -2.01 -11.50
N THR A 186 -15.60 -1.07 -10.56
CA THR A 186 -14.78 0.14 -10.62
C THR A 186 -13.96 0.32 -9.34
N THR A 187 -13.34 1.49 -9.15
CA THR A 187 -12.48 1.79 -8.00
C THR A 187 -13.09 2.86 -7.09
N PRO A 188 -12.76 2.88 -5.78
CA PRO A 188 -13.16 3.95 -4.88
C PRO A 188 -12.79 5.35 -5.39
N ASN A 189 -11.60 5.48 -6.01
CA ASN A 189 -11.19 6.71 -6.66
C ASN A 189 -12.18 7.15 -7.75
N ALA A 190 -12.58 6.24 -8.64
CA ALA A 190 -13.47 6.57 -9.74
C ALA A 190 -14.84 7.05 -9.24
N ILE A 191 -15.40 6.38 -8.22
CA ILE A 191 -16.65 6.81 -7.58
C ILE A 191 -16.50 8.21 -6.98
N TYR A 192 -15.40 8.47 -6.28
CA TYR A 192 -15.11 9.78 -5.70
C TYR A 192 -14.97 10.89 -6.76
N THR A 193 -14.31 10.59 -7.87
CA THR A 193 -14.11 11.54 -8.97
C THR A 193 -15.44 11.91 -9.62
N ILE A 194 -16.36 10.95 -9.79
CA ILE A 194 -17.73 11.20 -10.28
C ILE A 194 -18.46 12.18 -9.35
N ILE A 195 -18.39 11.95 -8.03
CA ILE A 195 -19.03 12.83 -7.05
C ILE A 195 -18.48 14.25 -7.18
N LEU A 196 -17.16 14.43 -7.24
CA LEU A 196 -16.55 15.77 -7.34
C LEU A 196 -16.88 16.50 -8.64
N ALA A 197 -16.87 15.80 -9.78
CA ALA A 197 -17.14 16.39 -11.08
C ALA A 197 -18.54 17.01 -11.13
N GLU A 198 -19.55 16.34 -10.59
CA GLU A 198 -20.92 16.86 -10.58
C GLU A 198 -21.09 18.05 -9.61
N GLN A 199 -20.39 18.04 -8.46
CA GLN A 199 -20.41 19.17 -7.51
C GLN A 199 -19.79 20.43 -8.11
N SER A 200 -18.68 20.29 -8.84
CA SER A 200 -18.04 21.42 -9.54
C SER A 200 -18.96 22.02 -10.62
N THR A 201 -19.58 21.16 -11.43
CA THR A 201 -20.56 21.54 -12.46
C THR A 201 -21.74 22.31 -11.86
N ARG A 202 -22.25 21.86 -10.71
CA ARG A 202 -23.38 22.50 -10.00
C ARG A 202 -23.00 23.86 -9.41
N SER A 203 -21.75 24.04 -8.99
CA SER A 203 -21.23 25.30 -8.46
C SER A 203 -21.07 26.36 -9.55
N GLU A 204 -20.55 25.96 -10.73
CA GLU A 204 -20.43 26.85 -11.90
C GLU A 204 -21.80 27.32 -12.40
N MET A 205 -22.79 26.42 -12.43
CA MET A 205 -24.16 26.76 -12.86
C MET A 205 -24.91 27.70 -11.88
N LYS A 206 -24.49 27.73 -10.60
CA LYS A 206 -25.06 28.60 -9.56
C LYS A 206 -24.38 29.97 -9.45
N SER A 207 -23.30 30.23 -10.17
CA SER A 207 -22.67 31.55 -10.24
C SER A 207 -23.23 32.33 -11.44
N PRO A 208 -24.26 33.18 -11.29
CA PRO A 208 -24.70 34.03 -12.39
C PRO A 208 -23.59 35.05 -12.70
N GLN A 209 -23.25 35.15 -13.99
CA GLN A 209 -22.56 36.31 -14.55
C GLN A 209 -23.20 37.59 -14.03
N GLY A 210 -22.51 38.27 -13.12
CA GLY A 210 -22.87 39.61 -12.65
C GLY A 210 -22.88 40.56 -13.83
N GLY A 211 -24.04 41.19 -14.04
CA GLY A 211 -24.36 41.96 -15.23
C GLY A 211 -23.38 43.09 -15.54
N ARG A 212 -23.08 43.23 -16.83
CA ARG A 212 -22.56 44.47 -17.41
C ARG A 212 -23.63 45.05 -18.31
N SER A 213 -24.60 45.72 -17.69
CA SER A 213 -25.47 46.70 -18.36
C SER A 213 -25.46 47.97 -17.50
N GLY A 214 -24.89 49.03 -18.06
CA GLY A 214 -24.61 50.28 -17.34
C GLY A 214 -24.12 51.35 -18.31
N ARG A 215 -25.06 51.81 -19.13
CA ARG A 215 -25.07 52.93 -20.07
C ARG A 215 -24.43 54.21 -19.49
N GLY A 216 -23.59 54.86 -20.29
CA GLY A 216 -23.07 56.20 -20.06
C GLY A 216 -22.99 56.99 -21.37
N GLU A 217 -24.14 57.42 -21.87
CA GLU A 217 -24.23 58.48 -22.88
C GLU A 217 -23.75 59.80 -22.25
N GLY A 218 -22.65 60.35 -22.76
CA GLY A 218 -22.12 61.66 -22.38
C GLY A 218 -21.85 62.51 -23.63
N LYS A 219 -22.91 63.18 -24.09
CA LYS A 219 -22.88 64.22 -25.13
C LYS A 219 -22.20 65.47 -24.56
N GLY A 220 -21.06 65.89 -25.10
CA GLY A 220 -20.35 67.10 -24.72
C GLY A 220 -19.68 67.77 -25.93
N ARG A 221 -20.23 68.92 -26.31
CA ARG A 221 -19.93 69.77 -27.47
C ARG A 221 -18.80 70.76 -27.13
N ASN A 222 -18.04 71.20 -28.15
CA ASN A 222 -17.27 72.46 -28.25
C ASN A 222 -16.11 72.61 -27.22
N ARG A 223 -14.88 72.99 -27.58
CA ARG A 223 -14.34 73.94 -28.57
C ARG A 223 -12.85 73.64 -28.75
#